data_AF-A0A9D2GK23-F1
#
_entry.id   AF-A0A9D2GK23-F1
#
_cell.length_a   1.000
_cell.length_b   1.000
_cell.length_c   1.000
_cell.angle_alpha   90.00
_cell.angle_beta   90.00
_cell.angle_gamma   90.00
#
_symmetry.space_group_name_H-M   'P 1'
#
loop_
_entity.id
_entity.type
_entity.pdbx_description
1 polymer ?
#
loop_
_entity_poly.entity_id
_entity_poly.type
_entity_poly.pdbx_seq_one_letter_code
_entity_poly.pdbx_strand_id
1 'polypeptide(L)'
;MHFPRPFRPYLLLALLLSLLLLAGCTKADAVFPSSKPASIQSSAFFVAPSSAVSAGSSAPVTSVDEAAPSSGGTMSPAASSGVSAPVDSSAAPSGQTETVTPQLPAAKPVVQEGEMRAVWISYYELDGRGKNADQFADMIGGMFDKIKGMGLNTVVVHVRANSDAFYPSSYFPWSEYAAGQQGQNPGYDPLAILIDAAHERGLAFHAWLNPYRVSNKTDDPMELAENNPARVYLTDGDPSNDSWAIPWDGGMYYNPGVVEMQKLILDGVREILDNYDVDGIHFDDYFYPTSDPAFDAATYAAYAEKAGNNALSLGDWRRANVNSLMQAVYRLADSRGVPFGISPSAHISNDGSDRNYQELYADIALWMREGGYAHYITPQLYFGFQYPKADFRFDNLLNQWLSLPRAEDVRLYVGLAAYKIGTEDAGSTEWQESEDILSRQLSLLRQAETDGFMLYSYGSIVSSAALNQAHMQAFEDVLQS
;
A
#
# COMPACT_ATOMS: atom_id res chain seq x y z
N MET A 1 66.87 -27.35 -23.31
CA MET A 1 67.47 -27.70 -24.62
C MET A 1 66.40 -28.29 -25.52
N HIS A 2 66.56 -28.06 -26.83
CA HIS A 2 65.63 -28.23 -27.96
C HIS A 2 64.84 -29.55 -28.11
N PHE A 3 63.57 -29.40 -28.55
CA PHE A 3 62.83 -29.95 -29.73
C PHE A 3 63.40 -31.17 -30.52
N PRO A 4 62.64 -31.89 -31.40
CA PRO A 4 61.39 -31.47 -32.08
C PRO A 4 60.24 -32.51 -32.34
N ARG A 5 59.01 -31.96 -32.47
CA ARG A 5 57.97 -32.01 -33.58
C ARG A 5 57.77 -33.28 -34.44
N PRO A 6 56.56 -33.56 -35.04
CA PRO A 6 55.76 -32.60 -35.86
C PRO A 6 54.21 -32.69 -35.76
N PHE A 7 53.49 -31.54 -35.74
CA PHE A 7 52.72 -30.86 -36.81
C PHE A 7 51.20 -31.17 -36.89
N ARG A 8 50.40 -30.10 -36.80
CA ARG A 8 49.00 -29.90 -37.26
C ARG A 8 48.99 -28.74 -38.27
N PRO A 9 47.96 -28.64 -39.12
CA PRO A 9 47.16 -27.39 -39.19
C PRO A 9 45.63 -27.64 -39.39
N TYR A 10 44.70 -27.01 -38.65
CA TYR A 10 44.01 -25.69 -38.79
C TYR A 10 42.81 -25.69 -39.78
N LEU A 11 41.75 -24.86 -39.73
CA LEU A 11 41.00 -24.02 -38.75
C LEU A 11 40.02 -23.12 -39.57
N LEU A 12 38.88 -22.73 -38.97
CA LEU A 12 38.18 -21.42 -39.06
C LEU A 12 37.46 -20.89 -40.36
N LEU A 13 36.17 -20.54 -40.17
CA LEU A 13 35.47 -19.24 -40.37
C LEU A 13 35.37 -18.50 -41.74
N ALA A 14 34.12 -18.10 -42.03
CA ALA A 14 33.65 -16.73 -42.41
C ALA A 14 33.29 -16.35 -43.88
N LEU A 15 32.10 -15.70 -43.98
CA LEU A 15 31.77 -14.44 -44.70
C LEU A 15 31.31 -14.43 -46.19
N LEU A 16 30.24 -13.62 -46.40
CA LEU A 16 29.94 -12.72 -47.55
C LEU A 16 29.39 -13.35 -48.86
N LEU A 17 28.46 -12.77 -49.64
CA LEU A 17 27.70 -11.51 -49.66
C LEU A 17 26.73 -11.58 -50.87
N SER A 18 25.74 -10.67 -50.90
CA SER A 18 25.18 -9.96 -52.08
C SER A 18 23.92 -10.52 -52.76
N LEU A 19 22.91 -9.74 -53.19
CA LEU A 19 22.41 -8.37 -52.95
C LEU A 19 21.23 -8.21 -53.95
N LEU A 20 20.08 -7.61 -53.55
CA LEU A 20 19.29 -6.59 -54.28
C LEU A 20 17.80 -6.50 -53.84
N LEU A 21 17.55 -5.65 -52.82
CA LEU A 21 16.77 -4.38 -52.84
C LEU A 21 15.80 -4.15 -54.03
N LEU A 22 14.51 -3.82 -53.85
CA LEU A 22 13.85 -2.57 -53.36
C LEU A 22 12.32 -2.88 -53.22
N ALA A 23 11.44 -2.22 -52.47
CA ALA A 23 11.41 -1.16 -51.46
C ALA A 23 9.96 -1.16 -50.89
N GLY A 24 9.77 -0.81 -49.61
CA GLY A 24 8.42 -0.55 -49.07
C GLY A 24 8.33 -0.67 -47.55
N CYS A 25 8.76 0.37 -46.83
CA CYS A 25 8.49 0.55 -45.42
C CYS A 25 6.98 0.72 -45.18
N THR A 26 6.40 -0.08 -44.27
CA THR A 26 5.27 0.35 -43.43
C THR A 26 5.38 -0.32 -42.05
N LYS A 27 5.02 0.46 -41.02
CA LYS A 27 5.06 0.15 -39.59
C LYS A 27 4.35 -1.18 -39.27
N ALA A 28 4.95 -2.00 -38.42
CA ALA A 28 4.27 -3.13 -37.79
C ALA A 28 3.53 -2.61 -36.55
N ASP A 29 2.21 -2.48 -36.65
CA ASP A 29 1.33 -2.34 -35.51
C ASP A 29 1.27 -3.69 -34.78
N ALA A 30 1.64 -3.72 -33.50
CA ALA A 30 1.45 -4.87 -32.64
C ALA A 30 -0.04 -4.97 -32.28
N VAL A 31 -0.74 -5.90 -32.94
CA VAL A 31 -2.13 -6.26 -32.62
C VAL A 31 -2.10 -7.30 -31.50
N PHE A 32 -2.47 -6.89 -30.29
CA PHE A 32 -2.72 -7.81 -29.18
C PHE A 32 -4.09 -8.48 -29.35
N PRO A 33 -4.19 -9.82 -29.29
CA PRO A 33 -5.47 -10.50 -29.37
C PRO A 33 -6.27 -10.32 -28.07
N SER A 34 -7.43 -9.68 -28.19
CA SER A 34 -8.48 -9.65 -27.16
C SER A 34 -9.08 -11.05 -26.98
N SER A 35 -8.72 -11.74 -25.89
CA SER A 35 -9.50 -12.86 -25.36
C SER A 35 -10.19 -12.42 -24.09
N LYS A 36 -11.53 -12.35 -24.11
CA LYS A 36 -12.36 -12.14 -22.92
C LYS A 36 -12.12 -13.27 -21.90
N PRO A 37 -11.81 -12.98 -20.62
CA PRO A 37 -11.79 -14.01 -19.61
C PRO A 37 -13.21 -14.48 -19.29
N ALA A 38 -13.36 -15.77 -19.00
CA ALA A 38 -14.63 -16.38 -18.61
C ALA A 38 -15.10 -15.79 -17.26
N SER A 39 -16.35 -15.31 -17.22
CA SER A 39 -16.93 -14.64 -16.06
C SER A 39 -17.28 -15.62 -14.95
N ILE A 40 -16.49 -15.66 -13.87
CA ILE A 40 -17.04 -15.94 -12.55
C ILE A 40 -17.74 -14.65 -12.11
N GLN A 41 -19.05 -14.69 -11.82
CA GLN A 41 -19.82 -13.50 -11.47
C GLN A 41 -19.28 -12.88 -10.16
N SER A 42 -18.60 -11.74 -10.28
CA SER A 42 -18.03 -10.92 -9.18
C SER A 42 -19.06 -10.59 -8.07
N SER A 43 -20.36 -10.63 -8.38
CA SER A 43 -21.46 -10.44 -7.41
C SER A 43 -21.53 -11.51 -6.31
N ALA A 44 -20.89 -12.67 -6.47
CA ALA A 44 -20.85 -13.72 -5.44
C ALA A 44 -19.95 -13.38 -4.24
N PHE A 45 -19.13 -12.33 -4.34
CA PHE A 45 -18.17 -11.96 -3.30
C PHE A 45 -18.65 -10.88 -2.32
N PHE A 46 -19.75 -10.20 -2.60
CA PHE A 46 -20.24 -9.12 -1.74
C PHE A 46 -21.49 -9.58 -0.99
N VAL A 47 -21.44 -9.51 0.34
CA VAL A 47 -22.61 -9.67 1.22
C VAL A 47 -23.07 -8.28 1.60
N ALA A 48 -24.37 -8.00 1.50
CA ALA A 48 -24.89 -6.72 1.96
C ALA A 48 -24.58 -6.53 3.46
N PRO A 49 -24.18 -5.32 3.90
CA PRO A 49 -23.96 -5.06 5.31
C PRO A 49 -25.25 -5.38 6.08
N SER A 50 -25.14 -6.34 7.00
CA SER A 50 -26.24 -6.85 7.82
C SER A 50 -25.84 -6.76 9.29
N SER A 51 -26.82 -6.58 10.16
CA SER A 51 -26.69 -6.40 11.62
C SER A 51 -26.12 -7.60 12.39
N ALA A 52 -25.57 -8.60 11.71
CA ALA A 52 -25.02 -9.81 12.33
C ALA A 52 -23.53 -9.66 12.71
N VAL A 53 -23.18 -8.58 13.42
CA VAL A 53 -21.96 -8.50 14.24
C VAL A 53 -22.33 -7.70 15.48
N SER A 54 -22.31 -8.33 16.66
CA SER A 54 -22.70 -7.66 17.91
C SER A 54 -21.60 -6.71 18.38
N ALA A 55 -21.85 -5.40 18.27
CA ALA A 55 -21.05 -4.38 18.93
C ALA A 55 -21.75 -3.89 20.21
N GLY A 56 -20.99 -3.82 21.30
CA GLY A 56 -21.43 -3.31 22.60
C GLY A 56 -21.74 -1.81 22.54
N SER A 57 -22.82 -1.43 23.23
CA SER A 57 -23.38 -0.08 23.30
C SER A 57 -22.44 0.94 23.95
N SER A 58 -22.22 2.09 23.30
CA SER A 58 -21.86 3.36 23.96
C SER A 58 -22.69 4.52 23.41
N ALA A 59 -23.06 5.44 24.32
CA ALA A 59 -24.08 6.48 24.15
C ALA A 59 -23.53 7.77 23.48
N PRO A 60 -24.39 8.64 22.90
CA PRO A 60 -23.95 9.74 22.05
C PRO A 60 -23.61 11.01 22.84
N VAL A 61 -22.66 11.80 22.34
CA VAL A 61 -22.40 13.17 22.80
C VAL A 61 -22.56 14.14 21.61
N THR A 62 -23.19 15.27 21.91
CA THR A 62 -23.78 16.27 21.01
C THR A 62 -22.77 17.22 20.35
N SER A 63 -23.11 17.64 19.13
CA SER A 63 -22.46 18.60 18.22
C SER A 63 -22.50 20.07 18.67
N VAL A 64 -21.53 20.86 18.19
CA VAL A 64 -21.66 22.32 18.02
C VAL A 64 -20.88 22.78 16.77
N ASP A 65 -21.57 23.56 15.93
CA ASP A 65 -21.11 24.26 14.72
C ASP A 65 -20.12 25.41 15.02
N GLU A 66 -19.15 25.68 14.13
CA GLU A 66 -18.95 27.03 13.53
C GLU A 66 -17.90 27.09 12.39
N ALA A 67 -18.01 28.16 11.60
CA ALA A 67 -17.60 28.34 10.20
C ALA A 67 -16.13 28.75 9.90
N ALA A 68 -15.76 28.55 8.63
CA ALA A 68 -14.51 28.91 7.95
C ALA A 68 -14.26 30.43 7.79
N PRO A 69 -13.03 30.85 7.42
CA PRO A 69 -12.85 31.29 6.03
C PRO A 69 -11.51 30.93 5.35
N SER A 70 -11.55 31.04 4.01
CA SER A 70 -10.55 30.73 2.98
C SER A 70 -9.33 31.66 2.88
N SER A 71 -8.19 31.14 2.40
CA SER A 71 -7.33 31.81 1.41
C SER A 71 -6.34 30.83 0.75
N GLY A 72 -6.18 30.94 -0.57
CA GLY A 72 -5.41 30.03 -1.42
C GLY A 72 -3.91 30.35 -1.53
N GLY A 73 -3.16 29.34 -2.00
CA GLY A 73 -1.76 29.44 -2.39
C GLY A 73 -1.22 28.08 -2.88
N THR A 74 -0.86 28.03 -4.16
CA THR A 74 -0.23 26.93 -4.90
C THR A 74 1.04 26.35 -4.25
N MET A 75 1.27 25.03 -4.29
CA MET A 75 2.60 24.35 -4.34
C MET A 75 2.54 22.82 -4.60
N SER A 76 3.63 22.33 -5.21
CA SER A 76 3.97 20.95 -5.62
C SER A 76 3.93 19.87 -4.52
N PRO A 77 3.83 18.56 -4.87
CA PRO A 77 3.47 17.53 -3.90
C PRO A 77 4.69 17.10 -3.07
N ALA A 78 4.66 17.45 -1.78
CA ALA A 78 5.47 16.83 -0.74
C ALA A 78 4.52 16.03 0.19
N ALA A 79 5.04 14.92 0.71
CA ALA A 79 4.36 14.01 1.62
C ALA A 79 3.58 14.75 2.73
N SER A 80 2.33 14.32 2.95
CA SER A 80 1.40 14.90 3.92
C SER A 80 1.94 14.80 5.34
N SER A 81 2.16 15.95 5.97
CA SER A 81 2.46 16.12 7.39
C SER A 81 1.19 16.41 8.20
N GLY A 82 1.24 16.04 9.47
CA GLY A 82 0.16 15.97 10.46
C GLY A 82 -0.79 17.16 10.56
N VAL A 83 -2.06 16.83 10.80
CA VAL A 83 -3.06 17.73 11.35
C VAL A 83 -2.84 17.83 12.86
N SER A 84 -2.59 19.06 13.33
CA SER A 84 -2.51 19.40 14.75
C SER A 84 -3.88 19.35 15.41
N ALA A 85 -4.03 18.57 16.48
CA ALA A 85 -5.22 18.58 17.33
C ALA A 85 -5.25 19.84 18.23
N PRO A 86 -6.43 20.46 18.47
CA PRO A 86 -6.55 21.57 19.42
C PRO A 86 -6.46 21.05 20.86
N VAL A 87 -5.74 21.79 21.70
CA VAL A 87 -5.62 21.55 23.14
C VAL A 87 -6.79 22.28 23.80
N ASP A 88 -7.71 21.53 24.41
CA ASP A 88 -8.62 22.09 25.42
C ASP A 88 -8.36 21.41 26.76
N SER A 89 -8.13 22.25 27.78
CA SER A 89 -7.69 21.86 29.10
C SER A 89 -8.87 21.81 30.05
N SER A 90 -9.25 20.61 30.48
CA SER A 90 -10.13 20.43 31.64
C SER A 90 -9.75 19.15 32.38
N ALA A 91 -9.18 19.31 33.57
CA ALA A 91 -8.75 18.23 34.44
C ALA A 91 -9.89 17.78 35.37
N ALA A 92 -10.15 16.48 35.42
CA ALA A 92 -10.87 15.80 36.50
C ALA A 92 -10.28 14.38 36.70
N PRO A 93 -10.35 13.81 37.92
CA PRO A 93 -9.29 12.94 38.45
C PRO A 93 -9.35 11.49 37.95
N SER A 94 -8.17 10.93 37.69
CA SER A 94 -7.94 9.56 37.27
C SER A 94 -8.06 8.58 38.44
N GLY A 95 -8.98 7.61 38.30
CA GLY A 95 -8.88 6.33 38.98
C GLY A 95 -7.77 5.52 38.33
N GLN A 96 -6.76 5.12 39.10
CA GLN A 96 -5.69 4.25 38.62
C GLN A 96 -6.22 2.83 38.45
N THR A 97 -6.48 2.43 37.20
CA THR A 97 -6.43 1.03 36.80
C THR A 97 -5.01 0.76 36.32
N GLU A 98 -4.27 -0.07 37.06
CA GLU A 98 -2.96 -0.58 36.63
C GLU A 98 -3.15 -1.41 35.35
N THR A 99 -2.79 -0.82 34.20
CA THR A 99 -2.57 -1.56 32.97
C THR A 99 -1.26 -2.32 33.11
N VAL A 100 -1.34 -3.64 33.27
CA VAL A 100 -0.19 -4.53 33.18
C VAL A 100 0.21 -4.60 31.72
N THR A 101 1.15 -3.75 31.29
CA THR A 101 1.76 -3.84 29.96
C THR A 101 2.59 -5.13 29.91
N PRO A 102 2.35 -6.05 28.96
CA PRO A 102 3.24 -7.18 28.74
C PRO A 102 4.65 -6.65 28.47
N GLN A 103 5.62 -7.08 29.28
CA GLN A 103 7.01 -6.69 29.08
C GLN A 103 7.61 -7.64 28.04
N LEU A 104 8.19 -7.09 26.96
CA LEU A 104 8.84 -7.88 25.91
C LEU A 104 9.88 -8.82 26.54
N PRO A 105 9.93 -10.09 26.11
CA PRO A 105 10.87 -11.05 26.66
C PRO A 105 12.30 -10.58 26.41
N ALA A 106 13.16 -10.71 27.43
CA ALA A 106 14.60 -10.42 27.34
C ALA A 106 15.39 -11.49 26.54
N ALA A 107 14.74 -12.11 25.55
CA ALA A 107 15.30 -13.16 24.72
C ALA A 107 16.42 -12.60 23.82
N LYS A 108 17.26 -13.48 23.28
CA LYS A 108 18.20 -13.07 22.22
C LYS A 108 17.43 -12.95 20.90
N PRO A 109 17.80 -12.01 20.01
CA PRO A 109 17.25 -11.97 18.66
C PRO A 109 17.46 -13.31 17.94
N VAL A 110 16.42 -13.85 17.31
CA VAL A 110 16.48 -15.06 16.48
C VAL A 110 15.87 -14.78 15.12
N VAL A 111 16.54 -15.25 14.06
CA VAL A 111 15.99 -15.24 12.69
C VAL A 111 14.92 -16.31 12.57
N GLN A 112 13.71 -15.92 12.20
CA GLN A 112 12.61 -16.86 11.94
C GLN A 112 12.73 -17.48 10.55
N GLU A 113 12.43 -18.76 10.41
CA GLU A 113 12.31 -19.40 9.11
C GLU A 113 11.15 -18.75 8.34
N GLY A 114 11.42 -18.23 7.15
CA GLY A 114 10.42 -17.48 6.37
C GLY A 114 10.19 -16.02 6.81
N GLU A 115 11.10 -15.42 7.59
CA GLU A 115 11.06 -14.00 7.98
C GLU A 115 10.83 -13.09 6.75
N MET A 116 9.75 -12.30 6.78
CA MET A 116 9.50 -11.26 5.78
C MET A 116 10.53 -10.13 5.91
N ARG A 117 11.20 -9.78 4.81
CA ARG A 117 12.20 -8.71 4.75
C ARG A 117 11.91 -7.84 3.53
N ALA A 118 10.91 -6.98 3.65
CA ALA A 118 10.41 -6.22 2.52
C ALA A 118 10.86 -4.76 2.50
N VAL A 119 10.70 -4.14 1.35
CA VAL A 119 10.76 -2.69 1.18
C VAL A 119 9.59 -2.23 0.32
N TRP A 120 8.95 -1.13 0.72
CA TRP A 120 7.98 -0.44 -0.11
C TRP A 120 8.66 0.42 -1.16
N ILE A 121 8.16 0.33 -2.39
CA ILE A 121 8.56 1.15 -3.52
C ILE A 121 7.33 1.93 -3.97
N SER A 122 7.33 3.22 -3.66
CA SER A 122 6.24 4.13 -4.00
C SER A 122 6.20 4.41 -5.50
N TYR A 123 5.01 4.68 -6.02
CA TYR A 123 4.77 4.89 -7.46
C TYR A 123 5.65 6.00 -8.06
N TYR A 124 6.00 7.01 -7.27
CA TYR A 124 6.88 8.10 -7.69
C TYR A 124 8.36 7.72 -7.73
N GLU A 125 8.77 6.64 -7.06
CA GLU A 125 10.15 6.11 -7.09
C GLU A 125 10.40 5.27 -8.34
N LEU A 126 9.34 4.74 -8.98
CA LEU A 126 9.43 3.99 -10.24
C LEU A 126 9.76 4.89 -11.44
N ASP A 127 9.20 6.11 -11.48
CA ASP A 127 9.45 7.13 -12.51
C ASP A 127 9.69 6.59 -13.94
N GLY A 128 8.70 5.96 -14.57
CA GLY A 128 8.80 5.43 -15.95
C GLY A 128 8.86 6.52 -17.03
N ARG A 129 8.63 7.78 -16.66
CA ARG A 129 8.50 8.92 -17.58
C ARG A 129 9.74 9.10 -18.46
N GLY A 130 9.51 9.19 -19.76
CA GLY A 130 10.56 9.40 -20.77
C GLY A 130 11.51 8.23 -20.97
N LYS A 131 11.28 7.08 -20.33
CA LYS A 131 12.09 5.86 -20.48
C LYS A 131 11.44 4.93 -21.49
N ASN A 132 12.25 4.28 -22.32
CA ASN A 132 11.81 3.10 -23.07
C ASN A 132 11.91 1.83 -22.19
N ALA A 133 11.47 0.69 -22.71
CA ALA A 133 11.47 -0.58 -21.99
C ALA A 133 12.86 -0.95 -21.42
N ASP A 134 13.91 -0.87 -22.23
CA ASP A 134 15.29 -1.23 -21.81
C ASP A 134 15.80 -0.30 -20.71
N GLN A 135 15.58 1.01 -20.84
CA GLN A 135 15.98 2.00 -19.83
C GLN A 135 15.23 1.82 -18.51
N PHE A 136 13.94 1.48 -18.58
CA PHE A 136 13.16 1.18 -17.39
C PHE A 136 13.63 -0.12 -16.74
N ALA A 137 13.85 -1.18 -17.52
CA ALA A 137 14.38 -2.46 -17.06
C ALA A 137 15.77 -2.33 -16.40
N ASP A 138 16.69 -1.59 -17.01
CA ASP A 138 18.03 -1.34 -16.44
C ASP A 138 17.94 -0.62 -15.09
N MET A 139 17.07 0.39 -15.00
CA MET A 139 16.86 1.14 -13.76
C MET A 139 16.27 0.25 -12.67
N ILE A 140 15.19 -0.48 -12.97
CA ILE A 140 14.55 -1.40 -12.01
C ILE A 140 15.51 -2.52 -11.59
N GLY A 141 16.25 -3.11 -12.54
CA GLY A 141 17.27 -4.11 -12.24
C GLY A 141 18.30 -3.59 -11.25
N GLY A 142 18.82 -2.38 -11.48
CA GLY A 142 19.75 -1.73 -10.56
C GLY A 142 19.14 -1.31 -9.22
N MET A 143 17.81 -1.12 -9.11
CA MET A 143 17.13 -0.96 -7.82
C MET A 143 17.08 -2.28 -7.07
N PHE A 144 16.67 -3.34 -7.74
CA PHE A 144 16.46 -4.66 -7.13
C PHE A 144 17.77 -5.36 -6.78
N ASP A 145 18.86 -5.10 -7.53
CA ASP A 145 20.20 -5.54 -7.15
C ASP A 145 20.63 -4.96 -5.80
N LYS A 146 20.30 -3.68 -5.52
CA LYS A 146 20.58 -3.06 -4.22
C LYS A 146 19.74 -3.68 -3.11
N ILE A 147 18.44 -3.84 -3.35
CA ILE A 147 17.49 -4.45 -2.39
C ILE A 147 17.94 -5.87 -2.03
N LYS A 148 18.28 -6.69 -3.04
CA LYS A 148 18.80 -8.04 -2.82
C LYS A 148 20.14 -8.02 -2.09
N GLY A 149 21.03 -7.09 -2.45
CA GLY A 149 22.34 -6.90 -1.81
C GLY A 149 22.25 -6.57 -0.32
N MET A 150 21.21 -5.84 0.10
CA MET A 150 20.92 -5.54 1.51
C MET A 150 20.37 -6.76 2.28
N GLY A 151 20.11 -7.89 1.62
CA GLY A 151 19.54 -9.09 2.26
C GLY A 151 18.02 -9.09 2.40
N LEU A 152 17.34 -8.15 1.73
CA LEU A 152 15.88 -8.13 1.61
C LEU A 152 15.41 -9.20 0.62
N ASN A 153 14.19 -9.70 0.80
CA ASN A 153 13.63 -10.81 0.03
C ASN A 153 12.34 -10.48 -0.72
N THR A 154 11.73 -9.32 -0.45
CA THR A 154 10.43 -8.95 -1.02
C THR A 154 10.39 -7.47 -1.42
N VAL A 155 9.81 -7.16 -2.57
CA VAL A 155 9.49 -5.80 -2.98
C VAL A 155 7.98 -5.59 -2.98
N VAL A 156 7.53 -4.51 -2.35
CA VAL A 156 6.10 -4.14 -2.28
C VAL A 156 5.91 -2.88 -3.10
N VAL A 157 5.42 -3.03 -4.34
CA VAL A 157 5.53 -1.99 -5.37
C VAL A 157 4.17 -1.36 -5.66
N HIS A 158 4.08 -0.03 -5.56
CA HIS A 158 2.83 0.71 -5.74
C HIS A 158 2.43 0.79 -7.23
N VAL A 159 1.64 -0.17 -7.69
CA VAL A 159 1.26 -0.32 -9.10
C VAL A 159 -0.06 0.40 -9.45
N ARG A 160 -0.83 0.79 -8.43
CA ARG A 160 -2.08 1.56 -8.55
C ARG A 160 -2.18 2.54 -7.38
N ALA A 161 -2.01 3.83 -7.64
CA ALA A 161 -1.96 4.84 -6.58
C ALA A 161 -3.12 5.84 -6.59
N ASN A 162 -3.58 6.23 -7.79
CA ASN A 162 -4.55 7.31 -7.98
C ASN A 162 -5.57 6.90 -9.05
N SER A 163 -6.29 5.81 -8.77
CA SER A 163 -7.15 5.11 -9.73
C SER A 163 -6.54 4.97 -11.13
N ASP A 164 -5.26 4.63 -11.16
CA ASP A 164 -4.44 4.47 -12.35
C ASP A 164 -3.71 3.11 -12.33
N ALA A 165 -2.95 2.82 -13.38
CA ALA A 165 -2.23 1.57 -13.52
C ALA A 165 -0.81 1.77 -14.06
N PHE A 166 0.15 1.09 -13.45
CA PHE A 166 1.49 0.84 -14.01
C PHE A 166 1.52 -0.40 -14.93
N TYR A 167 0.37 -0.78 -15.47
CA TYR A 167 0.17 -1.93 -16.35
C TYR A 167 -0.97 -1.64 -17.35
N PRO A 168 -1.02 -2.34 -18.49
CA PRO A 168 -2.19 -2.31 -19.38
C PRO A 168 -3.44 -2.78 -18.64
N SER A 169 -4.35 -1.86 -18.36
CA SER A 169 -5.60 -2.15 -17.65
C SER A 169 -6.82 -1.89 -18.53
N SER A 170 -7.82 -2.76 -18.40
CA SER A 170 -9.15 -2.61 -19.01
C SER A 170 -10.05 -1.69 -18.20
N TYR A 171 -9.67 -1.39 -16.95
CA TYR A 171 -10.46 -0.63 -15.98
C TYR A 171 -9.88 0.75 -15.69
N PHE A 172 -8.55 0.87 -15.69
CA PHE A 172 -7.88 2.07 -15.20
C PHE A 172 -6.95 2.68 -16.24
N PRO A 173 -6.85 4.02 -16.29
CA PRO A 173 -5.90 4.70 -17.16
C PRO A 173 -4.46 4.40 -16.72
N TRP A 174 -3.53 4.52 -17.68
CA TRP A 174 -2.11 4.53 -17.38
C TRP A 174 -1.76 5.61 -16.35
N SER A 175 -0.86 5.30 -15.42
CA SER A 175 -0.35 6.27 -14.47
C SER A 175 0.44 7.38 -15.17
N GLU A 176 0.29 8.62 -14.70
CA GLU A 176 1.16 9.72 -15.12
C GLU A 176 2.65 9.43 -14.82
N TYR A 177 2.93 8.60 -13.81
CA TYR A 177 4.31 8.23 -13.46
C TYR A 177 4.87 7.14 -14.39
N ALA A 178 4.02 6.47 -15.18
CA ALA A 178 4.47 5.56 -16.22
C ALA A 178 4.88 6.31 -17.49
N ALA A 179 4.12 7.34 -17.92
CA ALA A 179 4.30 7.97 -19.24
C ALA A 179 4.46 9.50 -19.26
N GLY A 180 4.09 10.19 -18.17
CA GLY A 180 4.17 11.65 -18.02
C GLY A 180 2.81 12.33 -17.91
N GLN A 181 1.77 11.68 -18.44
CA GLN A 181 0.38 12.14 -18.39
C GLN A 181 -0.53 10.93 -18.12
N GLN A 182 -1.54 11.09 -17.26
CA GLN A 182 -2.48 10.02 -16.98
C GLN A 182 -3.22 9.61 -18.27
N GLY A 183 -3.40 8.30 -18.48
CA GLY A 183 -4.01 7.72 -19.68
C GLY A 183 -3.06 7.53 -20.86
N GLN A 184 -1.88 8.13 -20.83
CA GLN A 184 -0.89 7.97 -21.89
C GLN A 184 -0.18 6.60 -21.78
N ASN A 185 -0.20 5.82 -22.87
CA ASN A 185 0.51 4.55 -22.93
C ASN A 185 2.04 4.79 -22.99
N PRO A 186 2.85 4.20 -22.08
CA PRO A 186 4.31 4.36 -22.07
C PRO A 186 5.02 3.62 -23.21
N GLY A 187 4.32 2.76 -23.96
CA GLY A 187 4.86 1.98 -25.08
C GLY A 187 5.43 0.61 -24.71
N TYR A 188 5.30 0.21 -23.45
CA TYR A 188 5.71 -1.09 -22.90
C TYR A 188 4.81 -1.45 -21.70
N ASP A 189 4.95 -2.66 -21.15
CA ASP A 189 4.28 -3.09 -19.91
C ASP A 189 5.26 -2.96 -18.73
N PRO A 190 5.14 -1.92 -17.87
CA PRO A 190 6.04 -1.74 -16.75
C PRO A 190 5.90 -2.81 -15.67
N LEU A 191 4.70 -3.35 -15.43
CA LEU A 191 4.47 -4.36 -14.39
C LEU A 191 5.11 -5.69 -14.77
N ALA A 192 5.05 -6.09 -16.04
CA ALA A 192 5.76 -7.27 -16.51
C ALA A 192 7.28 -7.15 -16.26
N ILE A 193 7.88 -6.01 -16.62
CA ILE A 193 9.32 -5.75 -16.38
C ILE A 193 9.66 -5.78 -14.89
N LEU A 194 8.80 -5.19 -14.05
CA LEU A 194 8.97 -5.18 -12.60
C LEU A 194 8.95 -6.60 -12.02
N ILE A 195 8.01 -7.45 -12.42
CA ILE A 195 7.91 -8.81 -11.90
C ILE A 195 9.08 -9.66 -12.38
N ASP A 196 9.38 -9.64 -13.68
CA ASP A 196 10.50 -10.39 -14.26
C ASP A 196 11.81 -10.03 -13.57
N ALA A 197 12.08 -8.73 -13.37
CA ALA A 197 13.30 -8.27 -12.71
C ALA A 197 13.40 -8.72 -11.24
N ALA A 198 12.27 -8.81 -10.52
CA ALA A 198 12.23 -9.29 -9.14
C ALA A 198 12.53 -10.79 -9.07
N HIS A 199 11.82 -11.58 -9.88
CA HIS A 199 11.94 -13.04 -9.92
C HIS A 199 13.32 -13.50 -10.38
N GLU A 200 13.94 -12.84 -11.37
CA GLU A 200 15.32 -13.10 -11.79
C GLU A 200 16.34 -12.98 -10.65
N ARG A 201 16.02 -12.17 -9.63
CA ARG A 201 16.86 -11.93 -8.45
C ARG A 201 16.43 -12.74 -7.22
N GLY A 202 15.42 -13.58 -7.37
CA GLY A 202 14.81 -14.32 -6.27
C GLY A 202 14.24 -13.39 -5.20
N LEU A 203 13.58 -12.31 -5.63
CA LEU A 203 12.76 -11.44 -4.79
C LEU A 203 11.29 -11.77 -5.06
N ALA A 204 10.49 -11.86 -4.00
CA ALA A 204 9.03 -11.89 -4.13
C ALA A 204 8.51 -10.49 -4.51
N PHE A 205 7.47 -10.44 -5.34
CA PHE A 205 6.83 -9.22 -5.82
C PHE A 205 5.40 -9.11 -5.29
N HIS A 206 5.15 -8.14 -4.40
CA HIS A 206 3.81 -7.82 -3.95
C HIS A 206 3.30 -6.57 -4.68
N ALA A 207 2.18 -6.70 -5.39
CA ALA A 207 1.52 -5.57 -6.01
C ALA A 207 0.77 -4.74 -4.96
N TRP A 208 1.20 -3.50 -4.75
CA TRP A 208 0.57 -2.55 -3.84
C TRP A 208 -0.43 -1.64 -4.57
N LEU A 209 -1.63 -1.57 -4.02
CA LEU A 209 -2.72 -0.77 -4.52
C LEU A 209 -3.30 0.12 -3.42
N ASN A 210 -3.61 1.36 -3.77
CA ASN A 210 -4.58 2.16 -3.04
C ASN A 210 -6.01 1.81 -3.53
N PRO A 211 -6.94 1.41 -2.65
CA PRO A 211 -8.27 1.01 -3.08
C PRO A 211 -9.13 2.19 -3.54
N TYR A 212 -9.24 3.25 -2.74
CA TYR A 212 -10.29 4.26 -2.91
C TYR A 212 -9.79 5.60 -3.47
N ARG A 213 -8.50 5.91 -3.41
CA ARG A 213 -7.99 7.18 -3.96
C ARG A 213 -8.13 7.20 -5.48
N VAL A 214 -8.78 8.25 -5.98
CA VAL A 214 -8.81 8.59 -7.41
C VAL A 214 -7.78 9.66 -7.72
N SER A 215 -7.67 10.69 -6.88
CA SER A 215 -6.70 11.76 -7.03
C SER A 215 -6.44 12.43 -5.69
N ASN A 216 -5.20 12.82 -5.44
CA ASN A 216 -4.81 13.70 -4.34
C ASN A 216 -4.35 15.09 -4.82
N LYS A 217 -4.51 15.38 -6.12
CA LYS A 217 -4.06 16.64 -6.75
C LYS A 217 -5.20 17.53 -7.20
N THR A 218 -6.38 16.95 -7.38
CA THR A 218 -7.53 17.61 -7.97
C THR A 218 -8.82 16.91 -7.58
N ASP A 219 -9.86 17.71 -7.41
CA ASP A 219 -11.25 17.31 -7.22
C ASP A 219 -12.11 17.66 -8.45
N ASP A 220 -11.51 18.20 -9.51
CA ASP A 220 -12.15 18.45 -10.81
C ASP A 220 -12.03 17.20 -11.71
N PRO A 221 -13.14 16.52 -12.05
CA PRO A 221 -13.10 15.36 -12.93
C PRO A 221 -12.56 15.68 -14.33
N MET A 222 -12.61 16.93 -14.79
CA MET A 222 -12.09 17.34 -16.11
C MET A 222 -10.56 17.26 -16.20
N GLU A 223 -9.86 17.30 -15.06
CA GLU A 223 -8.39 17.19 -15.00
C GLU A 223 -7.89 15.74 -15.02
N LEU A 224 -8.78 14.76 -14.83
CA LEU A 224 -8.47 13.33 -14.95
C LEU A 224 -8.45 12.90 -16.43
N ALA A 225 -7.78 11.79 -16.74
CA ALA A 225 -7.82 11.21 -18.08
C ALA A 225 -9.25 10.88 -18.53
N GLU A 226 -9.56 10.99 -19.82
CA GLU A 226 -10.92 10.74 -20.36
C GLU A 226 -11.46 9.34 -20.04
N ASN A 227 -10.58 8.35 -19.93
CA ASN A 227 -10.91 6.97 -19.57
C ASN A 227 -10.76 6.68 -18.06
N ASN A 228 -10.56 7.69 -17.21
CA ASN A 228 -10.61 7.49 -15.76
C ASN A 228 -12.06 7.21 -15.34
N PRO A 229 -12.37 6.11 -14.60
CA PRO A 229 -13.75 5.77 -14.30
C PRO A 229 -14.47 6.86 -13.51
N ALA A 230 -13.78 7.56 -12.60
CA ALA A 230 -14.40 8.65 -11.84
C ALA A 230 -14.85 9.82 -12.73
N ARG A 231 -14.02 10.17 -13.73
CA ARG A 231 -14.41 11.16 -14.75
C ARG A 231 -15.61 10.67 -15.54
N VAL A 232 -15.61 9.40 -15.96
CA VAL A 232 -16.74 8.85 -16.73
C VAL A 232 -18.04 8.97 -15.94
N TYR A 233 -18.08 8.51 -14.68
CA TYR A 233 -19.30 8.56 -13.85
C TYR A 233 -19.77 10.01 -13.66
N LEU A 234 -18.87 10.91 -13.25
CA LEU A 234 -19.25 12.31 -12.97
C LEU A 234 -19.64 13.14 -14.20
N THR A 235 -19.51 12.60 -15.42
CA THR A 235 -19.61 13.40 -16.66
C THR A 235 -20.40 12.73 -17.78
N ASP A 236 -20.95 11.54 -17.56
CA ASP A 236 -21.78 10.81 -18.53
C ASP A 236 -23.23 11.35 -18.61
N GLY A 237 -23.63 12.21 -17.67
CA GLY A 237 -24.97 12.79 -17.59
C GLY A 237 -26.00 11.89 -16.90
N ASP A 238 -25.57 10.79 -16.26
CA ASP A 238 -26.39 9.91 -15.43
C ASP A 238 -26.17 10.20 -13.93
N PRO A 239 -27.04 11.00 -13.29
CA PRO A 239 -26.86 11.37 -11.89
C PRO A 239 -27.01 10.19 -10.91
N SER A 240 -27.41 9.01 -11.37
CA SER A 240 -27.52 7.83 -10.51
C SER A 240 -26.16 7.26 -10.08
N ASN A 241 -25.09 7.59 -10.81
CA ASN A 241 -23.72 7.14 -10.50
C ASN A 241 -22.79 8.28 -10.01
N ASP A 242 -23.26 9.53 -9.95
CA ASP A 242 -22.47 10.68 -9.47
C ASP A 242 -21.95 10.47 -8.03
N SER A 243 -22.66 9.71 -7.20
CA SER A 243 -22.23 9.39 -5.82
C SER A 243 -21.14 8.31 -5.73
N TRP A 244 -20.71 7.74 -6.86
CA TRP A 244 -19.69 6.68 -6.92
C TRP A 244 -18.28 7.24 -6.75
N ALA A 245 -18.04 8.48 -7.20
CA ALA A 245 -16.80 9.21 -6.96
C ALA A 245 -17.13 10.55 -6.29
N ILE A 246 -16.41 10.89 -5.22
CA ILE A 246 -16.68 12.04 -4.38
C ILE A 246 -15.48 13.00 -4.43
N PRO A 247 -15.67 14.23 -4.95
CA PRO A 247 -14.78 15.36 -4.71
C PRO A 247 -14.72 15.65 -3.21
N TRP A 248 -13.54 15.60 -2.60
CA TRP A 248 -13.38 15.87 -1.17
C TRP A 248 -12.01 16.47 -0.86
N ASP A 249 -12.00 17.62 -0.19
CA ASP A 249 -10.79 18.31 0.30
C ASP A 249 -9.69 18.47 -0.77
N GLY A 250 -10.07 18.92 -1.98
CA GLY A 250 -9.15 19.11 -3.11
C GLY A 250 -8.64 17.81 -3.76
N GLY A 251 -9.13 16.65 -3.32
CA GLY A 251 -8.92 15.35 -3.96
C GLY A 251 -10.21 14.70 -4.44
N MET A 252 -10.09 13.48 -4.95
CA MET A 252 -11.22 12.69 -5.41
C MET A 252 -11.07 11.24 -4.95
N TYR A 253 -12.17 10.63 -4.52
CA TYR A 253 -12.18 9.30 -3.92
C TYR A 253 -13.37 8.49 -4.40
N TYR A 254 -13.20 7.19 -4.59
CA TYR A 254 -14.31 6.28 -4.74
C TYR A 254 -15.05 6.13 -3.41
N ASN A 255 -16.38 6.14 -3.48
CA ASN A 255 -17.24 5.99 -2.32
C ASN A 255 -17.24 4.52 -1.84
N PRO A 256 -16.70 4.21 -0.64
CA PRO A 256 -16.65 2.82 -0.18
C PRO A 256 -18.03 2.22 0.07
N GLY A 257 -19.06 3.06 0.28
CA GLY A 257 -20.45 2.62 0.46
C GLY A 257 -21.17 2.18 -0.82
N VAL A 258 -20.54 2.33 -1.99
CA VAL A 258 -21.09 1.92 -3.28
C VAL A 258 -20.51 0.56 -3.67
N VAL A 259 -21.38 -0.43 -3.84
CA VAL A 259 -21.00 -1.81 -4.18
C VAL A 259 -20.28 -1.88 -5.54
N GLU A 260 -20.68 -1.05 -6.49
CA GLU A 260 -20.05 -0.95 -7.81
C GLU A 260 -18.59 -0.47 -7.70
N MET A 261 -18.26 0.38 -6.73
CA MET A 261 -16.87 0.81 -6.48
C MET A 261 -16.05 -0.28 -5.81
N GLN A 262 -16.64 -1.00 -4.85
CA GLN A 262 -15.98 -2.18 -4.27
C GLN A 262 -15.70 -3.23 -5.36
N LYS A 263 -16.65 -3.43 -6.28
CA LYS A 263 -16.49 -4.32 -7.44
C LYS A 263 -15.42 -3.83 -8.40
N LEU A 264 -15.37 -2.55 -8.74
CA LEU A 264 -14.33 -1.97 -9.61
C LEU A 264 -12.93 -2.24 -9.03
N ILE A 265 -12.75 -2.06 -7.73
CA ILE A 265 -11.49 -2.33 -7.04
C ILE A 265 -11.14 -3.82 -7.07
N LEU A 266 -12.11 -4.69 -6.74
CA LEU A 266 -11.92 -6.14 -6.80
C LEU A 266 -11.61 -6.65 -8.22
N ASP A 267 -12.25 -6.06 -9.23
CA ASP A 267 -12.02 -6.37 -10.63
C ASP A 267 -10.60 -5.94 -11.06
N GLY A 268 -10.07 -4.83 -10.54
CA GLY A 268 -8.66 -4.46 -10.69
C GLY A 268 -7.67 -5.45 -10.06
N VAL A 269 -7.94 -5.91 -8.84
CA VAL A 269 -7.14 -6.96 -8.20
C VAL A 269 -7.19 -8.25 -9.03
N ARG A 270 -8.37 -8.62 -9.54
CA ARG A 270 -8.53 -9.79 -10.40
C ARG A 270 -7.74 -9.67 -11.69
N GLU A 271 -7.75 -8.50 -12.33
CA GLU A 271 -6.98 -8.25 -13.55
C GLU A 271 -5.48 -8.44 -13.33
N ILE A 272 -4.95 -8.05 -12.16
CA ILE A 272 -3.55 -8.33 -11.81
C ILE A 272 -3.33 -9.84 -11.65
N LEU A 273 -4.13 -10.50 -10.82
CA LEU A 273 -3.97 -11.94 -10.52
C LEU A 273 -4.20 -12.87 -11.73
N ASP A 274 -4.98 -12.44 -12.72
CA ASP A 274 -5.24 -13.23 -13.93
C ASP A 274 -4.13 -13.06 -14.99
N ASN A 275 -3.41 -11.95 -14.98
CA ASN A 275 -2.47 -11.59 -16.04
C ASN A 275 -1.00 -11.57 -15.62
N TYR A 276 -0.71 -11.56 -14.31
CA TYR A 276 0.64 -11.38 -13.77
C TYR A 276 0.95 -12.38 -12.67
N ASP A 277 2.19 -12.88 -12.66
CA ASP A 277 2.70 -13.80 -11.65
C ASP A 277 3.18 -13.03 -10.41
N VAL A 278 2.25 -12.40 -9.69
CA VAL A 278 2.55 -11.68 -8.44
C VAL A 278 2.58 -12.64 -7.26
N ASP A 279 3.50 -12.42 -6.33
CA ASP A 279 3.65 -13.21 -5.10
C ASP A 279 2.77 -12.69 -3.96
N GLY A 280 2.16 -11.52 -4.11
CA GLY A 280 1.27 -10.94 -3.10
C GLY A 280 0.43 -9.77 -3.61
N ILE A 281 -0.70 -9.53 -2.95
CA ILE A 281 -1.49 -8.30 -3.06
C ILE A 281 -1.35 -7.52 -1.75
N HIS A 282 -1.16 -6.21 -1.85
CA HIS A 282 -0.95 -5.36 -0.69
C HIS A 282 -1.80 -4.09 -0.75
N PHE A 283 -2.55 -3.79 0.30
CA PHE A 283 -3.19 -2.48 0.52
C PHE A 283 -2.48 -1.74 1.66
N ASP A 284 -2.44 -0.41 1.60
CA ASP A 284 -1.92 0.46 2.65
C ASP A 284 -3.03 0.92 3.62
N ASP A 285 -2.87 2.10 4.24
CA ASP A 285 -3.71 2.62 5.32
C ASP A 285 -4.84 3.55 4.85
N TYR A 286 -5.02 3.75 3.54
CA TYR A 286 -6.05 4.66 3.03
C TYR A 286 -7.38 3.94 2.76
N PHE A 287 -8.31 4.13 3.70
CA PHE A 287 -9.68 3.65 3.60
C PHE A 287 -10.64 4.83 3.32
N TYR A 288 -11.36 5.31 4.32
CA TYR A 288 -12.10 6.57 4.21
C TYR A 288 -11.16 7.78 4.37
N PRO A 289 -11.36 8.86 3.57
CA PRO A 289 -10.54 10.06 3.66
C PRO A 289 -10.98 11.03 4.78
N THR A 290 -12.15 10.82 5.38
CA THR A 290 -12.78 11.73 6.35
C THR A 290 -13.77 11.01 7.24
N SER A 291 -14.02 11.58 8.43
CA SER A 291 -15.12 11.18 9.31
C SER A 291 -16.39 12.01 9.12
N ASP A 292 -16.35 13.08 8.31
CA ASP A 292 -17.49 13.96 8.06
C ASP A 292 -18.68 13.18 7.46
N PRO A 293 -19.88 13.23 8.08
CA PRO A 293 -21.06 12.54 7.55
C PRO A 293 -21.52 13.02 6.18
N ALA A 294 -21.13 14.22 5.74
CA ALA A 294 -21.48 14.76 4.43
C ALA A 294 -20.85 13.99 3.26
N PHE A 295 -19.72 13.32 3.49
CA PHE A 295 -18.97 12.59 2.46
C PHE A 295 -19.85 11.59 1.67
N ASP A 296 -20.58 10.75 2.38
CA ASP A 296 -21.40 9.67 1.80
C ASP A 296 -22.89 9.77 2.22
N ALA A 297 -23.34 10.98 2.61
CA ALA A 297 -24.66 11.22 3.17
C ALA A 297 -25.81 10.66 2.32
N ALA A 298 -25.76 10.87 1.00
CA ALA A 298 -26.80 10.38 0.08
C ALA A 298 -26.82 8.85 0.02
N THR A 299 -25.64 8.22 -0.08
CA THR A 299 -25.48 6.76 -0.13
C THR A 299 -25.92 6.12 1.19
N TYR A 300 -25.54 6.71 2.33
CA TYR A 300 -25.96 6.25 3.64
C TYR A 300 -27.47 6.40 3.84
N ALA A 301 -28.07 7.53 3.43
CA ALA A 301 -29.51 7.74 3.53
C ALA A 301 -30.31 6.69 2.74
N ALA A 302 -29.88 6.39 1.50
CA ALA A 302 -30.51 5.35 0.68
C ALA A 302 -30.37 3.95 1.31
N TYR A 303 -29.21 3.64 1.89
CA TYR A 303 -29.02 2.42 2.67
C TYR A 303 -29.96 2.35 3.88
N ALA A 304 -30.01 3.42 4.69
CA ALA A 304 -30.79 3.48 5.91
C ALA A 304 -32.30 3.36 5.63
N GLU A 305 -32.79 3.97 4.57
CA GLU A 305 -34.18 3.83 4.11
C GLU A 305 -34.51 2.37 3.79
N LYS A 306 -33.63 1.69 3.03
CA LYS A 306 -33.82 0.28 2.68
C LYS A 306 -33.70 -0.66 3.88
N ALA A 307 -32.80 -0.37 4.81
CA ALA A 307 -32.55 -1.19 5.99
C ALA A 307 -33.61 -0.98 7.09
N GLY A 308 -34.29 0.17 7.12
CA GLY A 308 -35.29 0.52 8.11
C GLY A 308 -34.74 0.42 9.54
N ASN A 309 -35.47 -0.24 10.43
CA ASN A 309 -35.07 -0.42 11.83
C ASN A 309 -33.80 -1.28 12.02
N ASN A 310 -33.30 -1.93 10.97
CA ASN A 310 -32.06 -2.72 11.00
C ASN A 310 -30.86 -1.92 10.48
N ALA A 311 -31.02 -0.62 10.18
CA ALA A 311 -29.93 0.23 9.74
C ALA A 311 -28.83 0.29 10.82
N LEU A 312 -27.62 -0.07 10.42
CA LEU A 312 -26.39 0.19 11.19
C LEU A 312 -26.22 1.70 11.41
N SER A 313 -25.51 2.06 12.48
CA SER A 313 -25.00 3.43 12.63
C SER A 313 -24.09 3.79 11.46
N LEU A 314 -23.89 5.09 11.17
CA LEU A 314 -23.03 5.52 10.07
C LEU A 314 -21.62 4.91 10.18
N GLY A 315 -21.01 4.96 11.37
CA GLY A 315 -19.68 4.39 11.57
C GLY A 315 -19.63 2.87 11.37
N ASP A 316 -20.63 2.14 11.88
CA ASP A 316 -20.70 0.69 11.69
C ASP A 316 -20.96 0.31 10.23
N TRP A 317 -21.77 1.09 9.53
CA TRP A 317 -22.01 0.92 8.10
C TRP A 317 -20.74 1.16 7.28
N ARG A 318 -20.01 2.24 7.55
CA ARG A 318 -18.71 2.51 6.92
C ARG A 318 -17.71 1.37 7.15
N ARG A 319 -17.58 0.88 8.39
CA ARG A 319 -16.74 -0.29 8.71
C ARG A 319 -17.20 -1.55 7.97
N ALA A 320 -18.50 -1.81 7.93
CA ALA A 320 -19.04 -2.97 7.22
C ALA A 320 -18.74 -2.93 5.71
N ASN A 321 -18.71 -1.75 5.10
CA ASN A 321 -18.32 -1.57 3.70
C ASN A 321 -16.84 -1.90 3.46
N VAL A 322 -15.93 -1.36 4.30
CA VAL A 322 -14.50 -1.68 4.22
C VAL A 322 -14.27 -3.18 4.42
N ASN A 323 -14.88 -3.75 5.46
CA ASN A 323 -14.82 -5.18 5.78
C ASN A 323 -15.25 -6.05 4.58
N SER A 324 -16.32 -5.65 3.90
CA SER A 324 -16.83 -6.38 2.72
C SER A 324 -15.82 -6.43 1.59
N LEU A 325 -15.15 -5.31 1.30
CA LEU A 325 -14.08 -5.28 0.29
C LEU A 325 -12.88 -6.14 0.73
N MET A 326 -12.41 -6.00 1.97
CA MET A 326 -11.24 -6.76 2.46
C MET A 326 -11.48 -8.27 2.38
N GLN A 327 -12.65 -8.73 2.81
CA GLN A 327 -13.01 -10.15 2.68
C GLN A 327 -13.11 -10.62 1.22
N ALA A 328 -13.64 -9.77 0.32
CA ALA A 328 -13.73 -10.11 -1.09
C ALA A 328 -12.35 -10.24 -1.74
N VAL A 329 -11.44 -9.32 -1.42
CA VAL A 329 -10.04 -9.35 -1.88
C VAL A 329 -9.30 -10.55 -1.29
N TYR A 330 -9.44 -10.81 0.02
CA TYR A 330 -8.89 -11.99 0.68
C TYR A 330 -9.31 -13.27 -0.03
N ARG A 331 -10.62 -13.50 -0.21
CA ARG A 331 -11.14 -14.71 -0.86
C ARG A 331 -10.63 -14.86 -2.29
N LEU A 332 -10.55 -13.75 -3.02
CA LEU A 332 -10.02 -13.78 -4.39
C LEU A 332 -8.55 -14.18 -4.40
N ALA A 333 -7.72 -13.54 -3.58
CA ALA A 333 -6.28 -13.81 -3.51
C ALA A 333 -6.00 -15.25 -3.02
N ASP A 334 -6.70 -15.69 -1.96
CA ASP A 334 -6.63 -17.05 -1.42
C ASP A 334 -7.00 -18.11 -2.48
N SER A 335 -8.05 -17.85 -3.28
CA SER A 335 -8.43 -18.76 -4.37
C SER A 335 -7.36 -18.92 -5.46
N ARG A 336 -6.38 -18.02 -5.50
CA ARG A 336 -5.22 -18.05 -6.40
C ARG A 336 -3.93 -18.48 -5.71
N GLY A 337 -3.97 -18.78 -4.42
CA GLY A 337 -2.79 -19.15 -3.62
C GLY A 337 -1.84 -17.98 -3.39
N VAL A 338 -2.32 -16.73 -3.52
CA VAL A 338 -1.52 -15.51 -3.36
C VAL A 338 -1.93 -14.82 -2.05
N PRO A 339 -0.99 -14.48 -1.14
CA PRO A 339 -1.31 -13.76 0.07
C PRO A 339 -1.79 -12.34 -0.24
N PHE A 340 -2.85 -11.94 0.47
CA PHE A 340 -3.32 -10.56 0.56
C PHE A 340 -2.94 -9.98 1.92
N GLY A 341 -2.34 -8.80 1.97
CA GLY A 341 -2.09 -8.13 3.24
C GLY A 341 -2.34 -6.64 3.23
N ILE A 342 -2.40 -6.09 4.44
CA ILE A 342 -2.84 -4.72 4.71
C ILE A 342 -1.84 -4.04 5.64
N SER A 343 -1.47 -2.79 5.35
CA SER A 343 -0.55 -1.98 6.18
C SER A 343 -1.29 -0.81 6.85
N PRO A 344 -1.92 -1.02 8.04
CA PRO A 344 -2.70 0.02 8.71
C PRO A 344 -1.83 1.01 9.50
N SER A 345 -2.46 2.08 9.97
CA SER A 345 -1.78 3.06 10.84
C SER A 345 -1.42 2.46 12.21
N ALA A 346 -0.41 3.04 12.85
CA ALA A 346 0.32 2.44 13.98
C ALA A 346 -0.49 2.18 15.25
N HIS A 347 -1.38 3.11 15.61
CA HIS A 347 -2.06 3.06 16.90
C HIS A 347 -3.23 2.09 16.84
N ILE A 348 -3.37 1.23 17.84
CA ILE A 348 -4.39 0.18 17.86
C ILE A 348 -4.94 -0.01 19.27
N SER A 349 -6.26 -0.22 19.37
CA SER A 349 -6.90 -0.56 20.63
C SER A 349 -7.96 -1.65 20.42
N ASN A 350 -8.19 -2.46 21.45
CA ASN A 350 -9.19 -3.52 21.40
C ASN A 350 -10.63 -3.00 21.54
N ASP A 351 -10.81 -1.78 22.05
CA ASP A 351 -12.12 -1.16 22.27
C ASP A 351 -12.56 -0.24 21.11
N GLY A 352 -11.77 -0.19 20.03
CA GLY A 352 -12.05 0.61 18.85
C GLY A 352 -11.92 2.12 19.10
N SER A 353 -11.24 2.54 20.16
CA SER A 353 -10.92 3.95 20.40
C SER A 353 -9.81 4.49 19.49
N ASP A 354 -9.17 3.64 18.70
CA ASP A 354 -8.08 4.03 17.81
C ASP A 354 -8.54 4.65 16.49
N ARG A 355 -7.59 5.32 15.82
CA ARG A 355 -7.80 6.03 14.57
C ARG A 355 -8.22 5.12 13.42
N ASN A 356 -7.68 3.90 13.33
CA ASN A 356 -8.08 2.98 12.27
C ASN A 356 -9.58 2.71 12.35
N TYR A 357 -10.10 2.45 13.56
CA TYR A 357 -11.51 2.15 13.78
C TYR A 357 -12.45 3.37 13.64
N GLN A 358 -12.05 4.53 14.18
CA GLN A 358 -12.92 5.71 14.30
C GLN A 358 -12.91 6.63 13.08
N GLU A 359 -11.75 6.82 12.45
CA GLU A 359 -11.56 7.80 11.38
C GLU A 359 -11.44 7.13 10.01
N LEU A 360 -10.69 6.02 9.93
CA LEU A 360 -10.45 5.30 8.69
C LEU A 360 -11.52 4.22 8.44
N TYR A 361 -12.30 3.87 9.47
CA TYR A 361 -13.29 2.79 9.46
C TYR A 361 -12.71 1.43 9.04
N ALA A 362 -11.44 1.19 9.38
CA ALA A 362 -10.74 -0.07 9.22
C ALA A 362 -10.73 -0.83 10.54
N ASP A 363 -11.50 -1.91 10.62
CA ASP A 363 -11.66 -2.70 11.85
C ASP A 363 -10.53 -3.73 12.00
N ILE A 364 -9.31 -3.23 12.25
CA ILE A 364 -8.11 -4.08 12.28
C ILE A 364 -8.19 -5.13 13.39
N ALA A 365 -8.77 -4.79 14.55
CA ALA A 365 -8.94 -5.73 15.66
C ALA A 365 -9.83 -6.92 15.26
N LEU A 366 -10.91 -6.69 14.49
CA LEU A 366 -11.71 -7.76 13.91
C LEU A 366 -10.90 -8.59 12.92
N TRP A 367 -10.15 -7.95 12.01
CA TRP A 367 -9.40 -8.63 10.95
C TRP A 367 -8.31 -9.53 11.51
N MET A 368 -7.61 -9.06 12.54
CA MET A 368 -6.60 -9.82 13.28
C MET A 368 -7.23 -11.00 14.02
N ARG A 369 -8.33 -10.77 14.75
CA ARG A 369 -8.91 -11.78 15.64
C ARG A 369 -9.60 -12.92 14.89
N GLU A 370 -10.40 -12.60 13.88
CA GLU A 370 -11.26 -13.58 13.21
C GLU A 370 -10.59 -14.24 11.99
N GLY A 371 -9.56 -13.61 11.41
CA GLY A 371 -9.00 -14.04 10.12
C GLY A 371 -9.98 -13.86 8.96
N GLY A 372 -9.57 -14.23 7.74
CA GLY A 372 -10.44 -14.14 6.55
C GLY A 372 -10.60 -12.74 5.94
N TYR A 373 -9.82 -11.76 6.40
CA TYR A 373 -9.77 -10.39 5.86
C TYR A 373 -8.43 -10.05 5.23
N ALA A 374 -7.36 -10.66 5.73
CA ALA A 374 -6.00 -10.55 5.23
C ALA A 374 -5.21 -11.78 5.71
N HIS A 375 -4.22 -12.19 4.92
CA HIS A 375 -3.23 -13.20 5.30
C HIS A 375 -2.12 -12.60 6.16
N TYR A 376 -1.89 -11.28 6.03
CA TYR A 376 -0.94 -10.57 6.89
C TYR A 376 -1.35 -9.13 7.15
N ILE A 377 -0.97 -8.62 8.32
CA ILE A 377 -1.09 -7.22 8.72
C ILE A 377 0.31 -6.66 9.00
N THR A 378 0.58 -5.45 8.50
CA THR A 378 1.86 -4.74 8.67
C THR A 378 1.64 -3.36 9.26
N PRO A 379 1.41 -3.19 10.58
CA PRO A 379 1.29 -1.86 11.17
C PRO A 379 2.47 -0.96 10.87
N GLN A 380 2.17 0.29 10.51
CA GLN A 380 3.15 1.33 10.22
C GLN A 380 3.74 1.92 11.51
N LEU A 381 4.61 1.18 12.21
CA LEU A 381 5.25 1.62 13.46
C LEU A 381 6.37 2.65 13.22
N TYR A 382 5.98 3.76 12.60
CA TYR A 382 6.86 4.83 12.14
C TYR A 382 7.25 5.77 13.27
N PHE A 383 7.73 5.24 14.38
CA PHE A 383 8.06 6.00 15.57
C PHE A 383 9.39 5.54 16.14
N GLY A 384 10.13 6.45 16.77
CA GLY A 384 11.35 6.09 17.49
C GLY A 384 11.05 5.60 18.91
N PHE A 385 12.11 5.38 19.68
CA PHE A 385 12.01 4.92 21.07
C PHE A 385 11.84 6.08 22.05
N GLN A 386 12.13 7.30 21.61
CA GLN A 386 12.06 8.51 22.42
C GLN A 386 10.92 9.44 22.00
N TYR A 387 9.96 8.93 21.22
CA TYR A 387 8.79 9.73 20.83
C TYR A 387 8.11 10.33 22.09
N PRO A 388 7.73 11.62 22.07
CA PRO A 388 7.34 12.33 23.30
C PRO A 388 6.10 11.74 23.99
N LYS A 389 5.11 11.29 23.22
CA LYS A 389 3.96 10.55 23.77
C LYS A 389 4.35 9.08 23.95
N ALA A 390 4.38 8.61 25.19
CA ALA A 390 4.84 7.27 25.52
C ALA A 390 4.11 6.17 24.72
N ASP A 391 2.79 6.28 24.55
CA ASP A 391 1.98 5.28 23.84
C ASP A 391 2.33 5.12 22.36
N PHE A 392 3.02 6.11 21.78
CA PHE A 392 3.49 6.12 20.40
C PHE A 392 4.96 5.74 20.26
N ARG A 393 5.67 5.41 21.34
CA ARG A 393 7.03 4.88 21.23
C ARG A 393 6.99 3.49 20.59
N PHE A 394 8.01 3.19 19.80
CA PHE A 394 8.06 1.96 19.00
C PHE A 394 7.79 0.69 19.82
N ASP A 395 8.45 0.54 20.97
CA ASP A 395 8.33 -0.61 21.87
C ASP A 395 6.93 -0.71 22.50
N ASN A 396 6.33 0.41 22.85
CA ASN A 396 4.96 0.44 23.38
C ASN A 396 3.92 0.11 22.31
N LEU A 397 4.07 0.62 21.10
CA LEU A 397 3.22 0.25 19.98
C LEU A 397 3.36 -1.23 19.63
N LEU A 398 4.60 -1.75 19.55
CA LEU A 398 4.85 -3.16 19.31
C LEU A 398 4.15 -4.05 20.35
N ASN A 399 4.24 -3.68 21.63
CA ASN A 399 3.52 -4.38 22.70
C ASN A 399 2.00 -4.37 22.52
N GLN A 400 1.42 -3.25 22.09
CA GLN A 400 -0.01 -3.17 21.81
C GLN A 400 -0.40 -4.16 20.71
N TRP A 401 0.32 -4.19 19.59
CA TRP A 401 0.05 -5.12 18.48
C TRP A 401 0.19 -6.59 18.89
N LEU A 402 1.24 -6.93 19.66
CA LEU A 402 1.46 -8.30 20.13
C LEU A 402 0.41 -8.76 21.15
N SER A 403 -0.27 -7.81 21.82
CA SER A 403 -1.34 -8.11 22.78
C SER A 403 -2.71 -8.35 22.14
N LEU A 404 -2.87 -8.06 20.84
CA LEU A 404 -4.14 -8.27 20.14
C LEU A 404 -4.43 -9.77 19.98
N PRO A 405 -5.68 -10.20 20.17
CA PRO A 405 -6.11 -11.51 19.69
C PRO A 405 -5.82 -11.66 18.19
N ARG A 406 -5.14 -12.75 17.82
CA ARG A 406 -4.70 -13.00 16.45
C ARG A 406 -5.03 -14.43 16.03
N ALA A 407 -5.73 -14.58 14.92
CA ALA A 407 -5.97 -15.88 14.28
C ALA A 407 -4.65 -16.49 13.83
N GLU A 408 -4.54 -17.82 13.90
CA GLU A 408 -3.28 -18.56 13.69
C GLU A 408 -2.69 -18.35 12.28
N ASP A 409 -3.54 -18.10 11.29
CA ASP A 409 -3.19 -17.91 9.89
C ASP A 409 -2.87 -16.45 9.53
N VAL A 410 -3.05 -15.49 10.46
CA VAL A 410 -2.76 -14.08 10.23
C VAL A 410 -1.35 -13.73 10.69
N ARG A 411 -0.48 -13.41 9.73
CA ARG A 411 0.90 -12.98 10.00
C ARG A 411 0.97 -11.52 10.44
N LEU A 412 1.89 -11.22 11.35
CA LEU A 412 2.17 -9.85 11.81
C LEU A 412 3.59 -9.45 11.40
N TYR A 413 3.66 -8.54 10.44
CA TYR A 413 4.90 -7.86 10.08
C TYR A 413 4.92 -6.46 10.70
N VAL A 414 6.04 -5.73 10.61
CA VAL A 414 6.12 -4.36 11.14
C VAL A 414 6.72 -3.41 10.12
N GLY A 415 6.04 -2.28 9.88
CA GLY A 415 6.52 -1.19 9.04
C GLY A 415 7.52 -0.31 9.77
N LEU A 416 8.69 -0.07 9.17
CA LEU A 416 9.79 0.70 9.74
C LEU A 416 10.08 1.95 8.90
N ALA A 417 10.25 3.10 9.56
CA ALA A 417 10.29 4.42 8.91
C ALA A 417 11.72 4.89 8.57
N ALA A 418 12.37 4.29 7.58
CA ALA A 418 13.66 4.76 7.10
C ALA A 418 13.61 6.24 6.62
N TYR A 419 12.45 6.69 6.13
CA TYR A 419 12.25 8.08 5.70
C TYR A 419 12.35 9.12 6.83
N LYS A 420 12.26 8.72 8.11
CA LYS A 420 12.39 9.63 9.26
C LYS A 420 13.83 9.94 9.62
N ILE A 421 14.82 9.19 9.12
CA ILE A 421 16.24 9.45 9.40
C ILE A 421 16.59 10.89 9.01
N GLY A 422 17.19 11.63 9.94
CA GLY A 422 17.58 13.03 9.77
C GLY A 422 16.44 14.05 9.99
N THR A 423 15.24 13.61 10.37
CA THR A 423 14.08 14.49 10.62
C THR A 423 13.82 14.69 12.11
N GLU A 424 13.19 15.79 12.49
CA GLU A 424 12.59 15.94 13.81
C GLU A 424 11.18 15.33 13.80
N ASP A 425 10.80 14.62 14.86
CA ASP A 425 9.50 13.95 14.97
C ASP A 425 8.76 14.39 16.25
N ALA A 426 7.78 15.28 16.08
CA ALA A 426 7.00 15.87 17.17
C ALA A 426 7.85 16.51 18.30
N GLY A 427 8.99 17.10 17.98
CA GLY A 427 9.94 17.68 18.94
C GLY A 427 11.01 16.72 19.46
N SER A 428 10.98 15.43 19.06
CA SER A 428 12.09 14.50 19.29
C SER A 428 13.13 14.64 18.18
N THR A 429 14.40 14.77 18.57
CA THR A 429 15.57 14.82 17.67
C THR A 429 16.24 13.46 17.50
N GLU A 430 15.67 12.37 18.04
CA GLU A 430 16.34 11.06 18.08
C GLU A 430 16.78 10.55 16.70
N TRP A 431 15.99 10.84 15.66
CA TRP A 431 16.28 10.47 14.27
C TRP A 431 17.40 11.31 13.62
N GLN A 432 17.76 12.45 14.20
CA GLN A 432 18.90 13.28 13.78
C GLN A 432 20.19 12.89 14.52
N GLU A 433 20.06 12.38 15.74
CA GLU A 433 21.17 12.17 16.66
C GLU A 433 21.64 10.72 16.76
N SER A 434 20.77 9.76 16.43
CA SER A 434 21.07 8.33 16.50
C SER A 434 21.46 7.78 15.13
N GLU A 435 22.28 6.73 15.12
CA GLU A 435 22.70 6.00 13.90
C GLU A 435 22.13 4.57 13.85
N ASP A 436 21.30 4.16 14.81
CA ASP A 436 20.99 2.74 15.06
C ASP A 436 19.51 2.45 15.37
N ILE A 437 18.60 3.40 15.11
CA ILE A 437 17.18 3.22 15.47
C ILE A 437 16.61 2.01 14.75
N LEU A 438 16.83 1.89 13.43
CA LEU A 438 16.30 0.78 12.64
C LEU A 438 16.88 -0.57 13.08
N SER A 439 18.17 -0.63 13.43
CA SER A 439 18.82 -1.87 13.86
C SER A 439 18.35 -2.32 15.24
N ARG A 440 18.09 -1.37 16.16
CA ARG A 440 17.44 -1.63 17.45
C ARG A 440 15.99 -2.09 17.29
N GLN A 441 15.25 -1.49 16.36
CA GLN A 441 13.89 -1.94 16.01
C GLN A 441 13.91 -3.37 15.50
N LEU A 442 14.75 -3.70 14.52
CA LEU A 442 14.89 -5.07 13.99
C LEU A 442 15.29 -6.08 15.09
N SER A 443 16.23 -5.70 15.94
CA SER A 443 16.63 -6.54 17.07
C SER A 443 15.45 -6.85 17.98
N LEU A 444 14.62 -5.84 18.28
CA LEU A 444 13.44 -5.99 19.12
C LEU A 444 12.36 -6.87 18.47
N LEU A 445 12.12 -6.69 17.16
CA LEU A 445 11.19 -7.52 16.38
C LEU A 445 11.56 -9.01 16.45
N ARG A 446 12.85 -9.33 16.29
CA ARG A 446 13.36 -10.70 16.40
C ARG A 446 13.30 -11.26 17.83
N GLN A 447 13.44 -10.42 18.85
CA GLN A 447 13.24 -10.83 20.26
C GLN A 447 11.76 -11.10 20.58
N ALA A 448 10.88 -10.33 19.94
CA ALA A 448 9.44 -10.47 20.06
C ALA A 448 8.84 -11.57 19.14
N GLU A 449 9.69 -12.22 18.34
CA GLU A 449 9.31 -13.27 17.39
C GLU A 449 8.20 -12.83 16.41
N THR A 450 8.26 -11.58 15.91
CA THR A 450 7.36 -11.15 14.84
C THR A 450 7.70 -11.87 13.53
N ASP A 451 6.74 -11.92 12.60
CA ASP A 451 6.90 -12.69 11.35
C ASP A 451 7.81 -11.98 10.32
N GLY A 452 8.25 -10.74 10.61
CA GLY A 452 9.17 -9.95 9.79
C GLY A 452 8.88 -8.46 9.79
N PHE A 453 9.42 -7.75 8.79
CA PHE A 453 9.35 -6.29 8.67
C PHE A 453 9.26 -5.81 7.22
N MET A 454 8.87 -4.53 7.07
CA MET A 454 8.87 -3.82 5.80
C MET A 454 9.45 -2.41 5.99
N LEU A 455 10.41 -2.00 5.17
CA LEU A 455 11.03 -0.67 5.23
C LEU A 455 10.30 0.34 4.34
N TYR A 456 9.97 1.51 4.87
CA TYR A 456 9.41 2.63 4.10
C TYR A 456 10.39 3.81 4.00
N SER A 457 10.85 4.20 2.81
CA SER A 457 10.71 3.57 1.48
C SER A 457 12.06 3.33 0.83
N TYR A 458 12.07 2.75 -0.38
CA TYR A 458 13.29 2.44 -1.13
C TYR A 458 14.26 3.63 -1.23
N GLY A 459 13.77 4.82 -1.59
CA GLY A 459 14.61 6.02 -1.71
C GLY A 459 15.32 6.40 -0.40
N SER A 460 14.72 6.11 0.74
CA SER A 460 15.30 6.40 2.07
C SER A 460 16.43 5.44 2.43
N ILE A 461 16.34 4.17 2.03
CA ILE A 461 17.35 3.15 2.33
C ILE A 461 18.55 3.19 1.38
N VAL A 462 18.41 3.80 0.19
CA VAL A 462 19.52 4.02 -0.76
C VAL A 462 20.06 5.46 -0.74
N SER A 463 19.62 6.28 0.22
CA SER A 463 20.06 7.66 0.36
C SER A 463 21.58 7.74 0.56
N SER A 464 22.22 8.69 -0.11
CA SER A 464 23.65 8.96 0.05
C SER A 464 23.97 9.85 1.24
N ALA A 465 22.96 10.27 2.03
CA ALA A 465 23.20 11.02 3.25
C ALA A 465 23.95 10.16 4.27
N ALA A 466 24.99 10.72 4.90
CA ALA A 466 25.86 9.97 5.81
C ALA A 466 25.09 9.28 6.95
N LEU A 467 24.07 9.95 7.50
CA LEU A 467 23.24 9.39 8.57
C LEU A 467 22.41 8.19 8.08
N ASN A 468 21.84 8.25 6.88
CA ASN A 468 21.14 7.11 6.28
C ASN A 468 22.08 5.93 6.06
N GLN A 469 23.30 6.18 5.56
CA GLN A 469 24.29 5.12 5.37
C GLN A 469 24.70 4.47 6.69
N ALA A 470 24.87 5.24 7.76
CA ALA A 470 25.18 4.72 9.09
C ALA A 470 24.05 3.82 9.63
N HIS A 471 22.79 4.27 9.53
CA HIS A 471 21.62 3.47 9.90
C HIS A 471 21.52 2.18 9.11
N MET A 472 21.69 2.24 7.78
CA MET A 472 21.55 1.05 6.95
C MET A 472 22.71 0.07 7.16
N GLN A 473 23.93 0.54 7.40
CA GLN A 473 25.03 -0.34 7.80
C GLN A 473 24.72 -1.05 9.12
N ALA A 474 24.30 -0.33 10.15
CA ALA A 474 23.94 -0.93 11.43
C ALA A 474 22.75 -1.90 11.32
N PHE A 475 21.79 -1.59 10.43
CA PHE A 475 20.64 -2.44 10.14
C PHE A 475 21.06 -3.75 9.46
N GLU A 476 21.91 -3.67 8.44
CA GLU A 476 22.44 -4.83 7.70
C GLU A 476 23.27 -5.74 8.60
N ASP A 477 24.06 -5.18 9.51
CA ASP A 477 24.84 -5.94 10.49
C ASP A 477 23.93 -6.82 11.36
N VAL A 478 22.79 -6.27 11.82
CA VAL A 478 21.78 -7.04 12.57
C VAL A 478 21.06 -8.03 11.66
N LEU A 479 20.68 -7.62 10.45
CA LEU A 479 19.94 -8.47 9.51
C LEU A 479 20.70 -9.74 9.14
N GLN A 480 22.03 -9.66 9.03
CA GLN A 480 22.93 -10.75 8.68
C GLN A 480 23.37 -11.62 9.88
N SER A 481 23.21 -11.12 11.11
CA SER A 481 23.39 -11.88 12.35
C SER A 481 22.23 -12.83 12.59
#